data_AF-A0A532EC56-F1
#
_entry.id   AF-A0A532EC56-F1
#
_cell.length_a   1.000
_cell.length_b   1.000
_cell.length_c   1.000
_cell.angle_alpha   90.00
_cell.angle_beta   90.00
_cell.angle_gamma   90.00
#
_symmetry.space_group_name_H-M   'P 1'
#
loop_
_entity.id
_entity.type
_entity.pdbx_description
1 polymer ?
#
loop_
_entity_poly.entity_id
_entity_poly.type
_entity_poly.pdbx_seq_one_letter_code
_entity_poly.pdbx_strand_id
1 'polypeptide(L)'
;MEYVTLFFKTVLFRPYVFVFLAAFLFAAIQLIGWPRTWRFWLISWATAFVCEYSSTRNGIPFGWYHYNGSTIGQELYFSNIPFMDSISFSFLLYAAYCVALCLLLPIDRTVTALPLRSLRFDLAARTNWRL
;
A
#
# COMPACT_ATOMS: atom_id res chain seq x y z
N MET A 1 10.00 21.66 13.71
CA MET A 1 11.28 20.95 13.52
C MET A 1 11.23 19.51 14.04
N GLU A 2 10.56 19.26 15.17
CA GLU A 2 10.39 17.92 15.74
C GLU A 2 9.76 16.87 14.80
N TYR A 3 8.67 17.20 14.10
CA TYR A 3 8.03 16.28 13.14
C TYR A 3 8.96 15.83 12.00
N VAL A 4 9.80 16.73 11.49
CA VAL A 4 10.76 16.41 10.44
C VAL A 4 11.83 15.45 10.98
N THR A 5 12.33 15.71 12.19
CA THR A 5 13.28 14.82 12.87
C THR A 5 12.67 13.44 13.12
N LEU A 6 11.42 13.37 13.58
CA LEU A 6 10.71 12.11 13.80
C LEU A 6 10.51 11.34 12.49
N PHE A 7 10.18 12.04 11.39
CA PHE A 7 10.07 11.42 10.08
C PHE A 7 11.39 10.75 9.65
N PHE A 8 12.52 11.45 9.73
CA PHE A 8 13.83 10.88 9.39
C PHE A 8 14.21 9.72 10.31
N LYS A 9 13.96 9.83 11.62
CA LYS A 9 14.16 8.71 12.53
C LYS A 9 13.29 7.52 12.13
N THR A 10 12.04 7.74 11.73
CA THR A 10 11.17 6.66 11.28
C THR A 10 11.70 5.96 10.03
N VAL A 11 12.26 6.72 9.07
CA VAL A 11 12.96 6.16 7.90
C VAL A 11 14.12 5.27 8.34
N LEU A 12 14.90 5.72 9.33
CA LEU A 12 16.05 4.97 9.85
C LEU A 12 15.63 3.72 10.65
N PHE A 13 14.55 3.79 11.43
CA PHE A 13 14.02 2.67 12.22
C PHE A 13 13.32 1.63 11.35
N ARG A 14 12.69 2.05 10.25
CA ARG A 14 11.90 1.17 9.37
C ARG A 14 12.25 1.35 7.89
N PRO A 15 13.51 1.12 7.49
CA PRO A 15 13.94 1.33 6.11
C PRO A 15 13.16 0.44 5.13
N TYR A 16 12.78 -0.77 5.55
CA TYR A 16 12.00 -1.69 4.74
C TYR A 16 10.64 -1.12 4.30
N VAL A 17 9.93 -0.36 5.15
CA VAL A 17 8.62 0.24 4.80
C VAL A 17 8.78 1.20 3.62
N PHE A 18 9.82 2.01 3.64
CA PHE A 18 10.10 2.97 2.57
C PHE A 18 10.60 2.30 1.29
N VAL A 19 11.38 1.23 1.40
CA VAL A 19 11.77 0.41 0.25
C VAL A 19 10.54 -0.21 -0.41
N PHE A 20 9.63 -0.80 0.37
CA PHE A 20 8.38 -1.36 -0.17
C PHE A 20 7.47 -0.28 -0.74
N LEU A 21 7.36 0.88 -0.09
CA LEU A 21 6.60 2.03 -0.60
C LEU A 21 7.15 2.51 -1.95
N ALA A 22 8.48 2.66 -2.08
CA ALA A 22 9.12 3.07 -3.32
C ALA A 22 8.91 2.04 -4.43
N ALA A 23 9.08 0.75 -4.12
CA ALA A 23 8.85 -0.34 -5.07
C ALA A 23 7.39 -0.38 -5.53
N PHE A 24 6.43 -0.22 -4.61
CA PHE A 24 5.01 -0.09 -4.93
C PHE A 24 4.74 1.11 -5.84
N LEU A 25 5.20 2.31 -5.48
CA LEU A 25 4.94 3.51 -6.27
C LEU A 25 5.50 3.36 -7.68
N PHE A 26 6.73 2.87 -7.80
CA PHE A 26 7.35 2.59 -9.09
C PHE A 26 6.53 1.58 -9.90
N ALA A 27 6.26 0.39 -9.35
CA ALA A 27 5.52 -0.66 -10.07
C ALA A 27 4.10 -0.23 -10.43
N ALA A 28 3.39 0.43 -9.52
CA ALA A 28 2.02 0.88 -9.72
C ALA A 28 1.94 1.98 -10.78
N ILE A 29 2.87 2.94 -10.80
CA ILE A 29 2.93 3.95 -11.88
C ILE A 29 3.07 3.26 -13.24
N GLN A 30 3.93 2.25 -13.35
CA GLN A 30 4.12 1.50 -14.60
C GLN A 30 2.89 0.65 -14.97
N LEU A 31 2.17 0.11 -13.98
CA LEU A 31 1.05 -0.80 -14.20
C LEU A 31 -0.28 -0.09 -14.47
N ILE A 32 -0.63 0.90 -13.65
CA ILE A 32 -1.95 1.55 -13.64
C ILE A 32 -1.88 3.06 -13.92
N GLY A 33 -0.68 3.62 -14.08
CA GLY A 33 -0.47 5.04 -14.38
C GLY A 33 -0.59 5.95 -13.16
N TRP A 34 0.11 7.08 -13.20
CA TRP A 34 0.18 8.03 -12.08
C TRP A 34 -1.19 8.46 -11.51
N PRO A 35 -2.20 8.87 -12.34
CA PRO A 35 -3.48 9.34 -11.81
C PRO A 35 -4.22 8.30 -10.96
N ARG A 36 -4.00 7.01 -11.23
CA ARG A 36 -4.63 5.93 -10.48
C ARG A 36 -3.78 5.52 -9.28
N THR A 37 -2.47 5.51 -9.42
CA THR A 37 -1.55 5.19 -8.31
C THR A 37 -1.77 6.12 -7.13
N TRP A 38 -1.84 7.44 -7.33
CA TRP A 38 -2.01 8.36 -6.20
C TRP A 38 -3.40 8.22 -5.55
N ARG A 39 -4.46 7.99 -6.34
CA ARG A 39 -5.81 7.74 -5.81
C ARG A 39 -5.87 6.44 -5.02
N PHE A 40 -5.31 5.37 -5.58
CA PHE A 40 -5.20 4.07 -4.93
C PHE A 40 -4.44 4.19 -3.60
N TRP A 41 -3.28 4.85 -3.63
CA TRP A 41 -2.46 5.08 -2.45
C TRP A 41 -3.22 5.88 -1.39
N LEU A 42 -3.80 7.02 -1.75
CA LEU A 42 -4.51 7.88 -0.82
C LEU A 42 -5.75 7.22 -0.21
N ILE A 43 -6.58 6.57 -1.03
CA ILE A 43 -7.81 5.91 -0.56
C ILE A 43 -7.46 4.73 0.36
N SER A 44 -6.52 3.87 -0.03
CA SER A 44 -6.11 2.72 0.78
C SER A 44 -5.48 3.17 2.10
N TRP A 45 -4.59 4.16 2.07
CA TRP A 45 -3.98 4.72 3.26
C TRP A 45 -5.01 5.35 4.20
N ALA A 46 -5.92 6.18 3.68
CA ALA A 46 -6.96 6.83 4.49
C ALA A 46 -7.92 5.80 5.09
N THR A 47 -8.29 4.77 4.33
CA THR A 47 -9.14 3.68 4.82
C THR A 47 -8.45 2.94 5.95
N ALA A 48 -7.19 2.52 5.75
CA ALA A 48 -6.41 1.85 6.78
C ALA A 48 -6.28 2.72 8.02
N PHE A 49 -5.97 4.01 7.87
CA PHE A 49 -5.88 4.94 8.98
C PHE A 49 -7.21 5.05 9.76
N VAL A 50 -8.35 5.14 9.09
CA VAL A 50 -9.67 5.17 9.76
C VAL A 50 -9.95 3.85 10.47
N CYS A 51 -9.60 2.71 9.88
CA CYS A 51 -9.75 1.40 10.50
C CYS A 51 -8.86 1.25 11.75
N GLU A 52 -7.61 1.68 11.69
CA GLU A 52 -6.68 1.72 12.83
C GLU A 52 -7.20 2.65 13.94
N TYR A 53 -7.67 3.83 13.54
CA TYR A 53 -8.22 4.82 14.45
C TYR A 53 -9.47 4.31 15.16
N SER A 54 -10.37 3.66 14.42
CA SER A 54 -11.57 3.07 14.97
C SER A 54 -11.24 1.85 15.83
N SER A 55 -10.30 0.99 15.45
CA SER A 55 -9.99 -0.23 16.21
C SER A 55 -9.37 0.08 17.57
N THR A 56 -8.54 1.12 17.65
CA THR A 56 -7.96 1.59 18.92
C THR A 56 -8.96 2.27 19.86
N ARG A 57 -10.19 2.57 19.40
CA ARG A 57 -11.21 3.34 20.16
C ARG A 57 -12.56 2.67 20.33
N ASN A 58 -12.95 1.86 19.35
CA ASN A 58 -14.23 1.17 19.23
C ASN A 58 -14.05 -0.34 18.98
N GLY A 59 -12.83 -0.81 18.72
CA GLY A 59 -12.54 -2.23 18.49
C GLY A 59 -12.94 -2.78 17.11
N ILE A 60 -13.33 -1.94 16.16
CA ILE A 60 -13.75 -2.34 14.80
C ILE A 60 -12.89 -1.59 13.77
N PRO A 61 -12.41 -2.24 12.68
CA PRO A 61 -12.69 -3.62 12.25
C PRO A 61 -11.70 -4.70 12.74
N PHE A 62 -10.53 -4.32 13.28
CA PHE A 62 -9.45 -5.27 13.57
C PHE A 62 -9.51 -5.86 14.99
N GLY A 63 -10.54 -5.56 15.77
CA GLY A 63 -10.62 -5.90 17.19
C GLY A 63 -10.02 -4.81 18.08
N TRP A 64 -10.09 -5.02 19.39
CA TRP A 64 -9.50 -4.12 20.37
C TRP A 64 -8.00 -4.37 20.51
N TYR A 65 -7.20 -3.34 20.28
CA TYR A 65 -5.77 -3.32 20.61
C TYR A 65 -5.31 -1.90 20.90
N HIS A 66 -4.15 -1.81 21.54
CA HIS A 66 -3.51 -0.54 21.85
C HIS A 66 -2.02 -0.65 21.52
N TYR A 67 -1.47 0.41 20.93
CA TYR A 67 -0.04 0.54 20.80
C TYR A 67 0.56 0.87 22.17
N ASN A 68 1.56 0.09 22.59
CA ASN A 68 2.24 0.24 23.88
C ASN A 68 3.02 1.57 24.03
N GLY A 69 3.18 2.33 22.94
CA GLY A 69 3.88 3.61 22.93
C GLY A 69 5.41 3.51 23.06
N SER A 70 6.01 2.33 22.91
CA SER A 70 7.45 2.14 23.14
C SER A 70 8.36 2.92 22.19
N THR A 71 7.85 3.36 21.03
CA THR A 71 8.59 4.15 20.04
C THR A 71 8.10 5.61 19.92
N ILE A 72 7.29 6.08 20.88
CA ILE A 72 6.90 7.50 20.97
C ILE A 72 8.15 8.37 21.11
N GLY A 73 8.26 9.43 20.30
CA GLY A 73 9.45 10.31 20.26
C GLY A 73 10.61 9.77 19.39
N GLN A 74 10.45 8.57 18.83
CA GLN A 74 11.40 7.99 17.86
C GLN A 74 10.78 7.85 16.47
N GLU A 75 9.47 7.63 16.39
CA GLU A 75 8.75 7.45 15.13
C GLU A 75 7.65 8.49 14.96
N LEU A 76 7.17 8.63 13.72
CA LEU A 76 6.06 9.51 13.39
C LEU A 76 4.74 8.82 13.77
N TYR A 77 4.00 9.47 14.65
CA TYR A 77 2.66 9.07 15.08
C TYR A 77 1.62 10.09 14.66
N PHE A 78 0.42 9.62 14.33
CA PHE A 78 -0.76 10.45 14.12
C PHE A 78 -1.90 9.91 14.97
N SER A 79 -2.35 10.70 15.96
CA SER A 79 -3.41 10.31 16.91
C SER A 79 -3.14 8.98 17.66
N ASN A 80 -1.89 8.79 18.13
CA ASN A 80 -1.39 7.57 18.78
C ASN A 80 -1.31 6.32 17.89
N ILE A 81 -1.38 6.50 16.57
CA ILE A 81 -1.22 5.42 15.59
C ILE A 81 0.09 5.66 14.83
N PRO A 82 0.98 4.67 14.72
CA PRO A 82 2.21 4.80 13.92
C PRO A 82 1.87 5.08 12.46
N PHE A 83 2.47 6.11 11.87
CA PHE A 83 2.22 6.46 10.46
C PHE A 83 2.57 5.31 9.50
N MET A 84 3.62 4.57 9.82
CA MET A 84 4.11 3.44 9.03
C MET A 84 3.14 2.27 8.96
N ASP A 85 2.24 2.15 9.92
CA ASP A 85 1.28 1.06 9.95
C ASP A 85 0.24 1.23 8.84
N SER A 86 -0.49 2.34 8.89
CA SER A 86 -1.50 2.69 7.88
C SER A 86 -0.96 2.75 6.44
N ILE A 87 0.26 3.26 6.21
CA ILE A 87 0.83 3.36 4.86
C ILE A 87 1.23 1.99 4.29
N SER A 88 1.51 1.01 5.16
CA SER A 88 1.90 -0.33 4.74
C SER A 88 0.76 -1.08 4.07
N PHE A 89 -0.48 -0.80 4.46
CA PHE A 89 -1.67 -1.36 3.80
C PHE A 89 -1.72 -1.03 2.30
N SER A 90 -1.24 0.14 1.86
CA SER A 90 -1.28 0.50 0.44
C SER A 90 -0.42 -0.43 -0.41
N PHE A 91 0.84 -0.67 -0.03
CA PHE A 91 1.71 -1.53 -0.84
C PHE A 91 1.37 -3.02 -0.69
N LEU A 92 0.84 -3.44 0.46
CA LEU A 92 0.34 -4.82 0.64
C LEU A 92 -0.91 -5.07 -0.20
N LEU A 93 -1.86 -4.12 -0.23
CA LEU A 93 -3.05 -4.22 -1.07
C LEU A 93 -2.67 -4.26 -2.55
N TYR A 94 -1.67 -3.47 -2.97
CA TYR A 94 -1.17 -3.53 -4.34
C TYR A 94 -0.53 -4.88 -4.66
N ALA A 95 0.26 -5.44 -3.74
CA ALA A 95 0.84 -6.78 -3.93
C ALA A 95 -0.27 -7.85 -4.06
N ALA A 96 -1.29 -7.80 -3.19
CA ALA A 96 -2.44 -8.69 -3.26
C ALA A 96 -3.22 -8.53 -4.57
N TYR A 97 -3.40 -7.29 -5.04
CA TYR A 97 -3.99 -6.99 -6.34
C TYR A 97 -3.18 -7.61 -7.49
N CYS A 98 -1.85 -7.47 -7.50
CA CYS A 98 -0.99 -8.10 -8.50
C CYS A 98 -1.11 -9.63 -8.48
N VAL A 99 -1.13 -10.26 -7.29
CA VAL A 99 -1.34 -11.70 -7.14
C VAL A 99 -2.70 -12.11 -7.71
N ALA A 100 -3.77 -11.38 -7.39
CA ALA A 100 -5.10 -11.63 -7.91
C ALA A 100 -5.13 -11.55 -9.44
N LEU A 101 -4.46 -10.56 -10.04
CA LEU A 101 -4.36 -10.47 -11.49
C LEU A 101 -3.61 -11.66 -12.10
N CYS A 102 -2.50 -12.10 -11.50
CA CYS A 102 -1.75 -13.26 -11.98
C CYS A 102 -2.56 -14.55 -11.92
N LEU A 103 -3.44 -14.69 -10.93
CA LEU A 103 -4.27 -15.88 -10.74
C LEU A 103 -5.53 -15.88 -11.63
N LEU A 104 -6.12 -14.71 -11.88
CA LEU A 104 -7.44 -14.59 -12.50
C LEU A 104 -7.41 -14.23 -13.98
N LEU A 105 -6.33 -13.60 -14.48
CA LEU A 105 -6.26 -13.22 -15.89
C LEU A 105 -5.87 -14.39 -16.79
N PRO A 106 -6.44 -14.47 -18.00
CA PRO A 106 -6.08 -15.50 -18.97
C PRO A 106 -4.61 -15.35 -19.39
N ILE A 107 -3.89 -16.47 -19.44
CA ILE A 107 -2.50 -16.54 -19.89
C ILE A 107 -2.49 -16.80 -21.39
N ASP A 108 -1.90 -15.89 -22.17
CA ASP A 108 -1.74 -16.10 -23.61
C ASP A 108 -0.63 -17.11 -23.88
N ARG A 109 -1.03 -18.36 -24.17
CA ARG A 109 -0.12 -19.51 -24.37
C ARG A 109 0.65 -19.47 -25.70
N THR A 110 0.41 -18.46 -26.54
CA THR A 110 1.00 -18.31 -27.87
C THR A 110 2.44 -17.78 -27.83
N VAL A 111 2.91 -17.25 -26.70
CA VAL A 111 4.28 -16.75 -26.53
C VAL A 111 5.12 -17.76 -25.75
N THR A 112 5.96 -18.52 -26.47
CA THR A 112 6.86 -19.56 -25.94
C THR A 112 8.12 -19.02 -25.22
N ALA A 113 8.28 -17.70 -25.09
CA ALA A 113 9.45 -17.08 -24.48
C ALA A 113 9.10 -16.39 -23.14
N LEU A 114 9.55 -17.02 -22.05
CA LEU A 114 9.46 -16.63 -20.63
C LEU A 114 8.04 -16.56 -20.02
N PRO A 115 7.77 -17.29 -18.90
CA PRO A 115 6.43 -17.44 -18.32
C PRO A 115 5.81 -16.14 -17.79
N LEU A 116 6.60 -15.09 -17.59
CA LEU A 116 6.15 -13.79 -17.08
C LEU A 116 5.65 -12.83 -18.18
N ARG A 117 5.93 -13.12 -19.47
CA ARG A 117 5.65 -12.19 -20.58
C ARG A 117 4.27 -12.40 -21.23
N SER A 118 3.57 -13.49 -20.90
CA SER A 118 2.27 -13.87 -21.46
C SER A 118 1.06 -13.32 -20.71
N LEU A 119 1.26 -12.59 -19.60
CA LEU A 119 0.20 -11.84 -18.95
C LEU A 119 -0.14 -10.63 -19.82
N ARG A 120 -0.98 -10.85 -20.83
CA ARG A 120 -1.55 -9.79 -21.66
C ARG A 120 -2.62 -9.09 -20.87
N PHE A 121 -2.23 -8.01 -20.23
CA PHE A 121 -3.17 -7.11 -19.63
C PHE A 121 -3.66 -6.14 -20.70
N ASP A 122 -4.78 -6.46 -21.33
CA ASP A 122 -5.43 -5.51 -22.21
C ASP A 122 -5.68 -4.20 -21.44
N LEU A 123 -5.16 -3.09 -21.96
CA LEU A 123 -5.32 -1.77 -21.37
C LEU A 123 -6.81 -1.45 -21.19
N ALA A 124 -7.67 -1.92 -22.10
CA ALA A 124 -9.12 -1.75 -22.04
C ALA A 124 -9.76 -2.56 -20.90
N ALA A 125 -9.27 -3.77 -20.61
CA ALA A 125 -9.72 -4.57 -19.47
C ALA A 125 -9.34 -3.93 -18.12
N ARG A 126 -8.28 -3.11 -18.09
CA ARG A 126 -7.86 -2.33 -16.91
C ARG A 126 -8.59 -0.99 -16.75
N THR A 127 -9.17 -0.43 -17.80
CA THR A 127 -9.50 1.01 -17.85
C THR A 127 -10.94 1.34 -18.18
N ASN A 128 -11.75 0.39 -18.65
CA ASN A 128 -13.15 0.63 -19.01
C ASN A 128 -14.06 0.80 -17.79
N TRP A 129 -13.89 1.89 -17.05
CA TRP A 129 -15.05 2.63 -16.57
C TRP A 129 -15.59 3.35 -17.80
N ARG A 130 -16.49 2.69 -18.53
CA ARG A 130 -17.38 3.42 -19.45
C ARG A 130 -18.26 4.29 -18.55
N LEU A 131 -18.06 5.60 -18.61
CA LEU A 131 -19.14 6.55 -18.36
C LEU A 131 -20.17 6.41 -19.49
#